data_AF-A0A3N5YK50-F1
#
_entry.id   AF-A0A3N5YK50-F1
#
_cell.length_a   1.000
_cell.length_b   1.000
_cell.length_c   1.000
_cell.angle_alpha   90.00
_cell.angle_beta   90.00
_cell.angle_gamma   90.00
#
_symmetry.space_group_name_H-M   'P 1'
#
loop_
_entity.id
_entity.type
_entity.pdbx_description
1 polymer ?
#
loop_
_entity_poly.entity_id
_entity_poly.type
_entity_poly.pdbx_seq_one_letter_code
_entity_poly.pdbx_strand_id
1 'polypeptide(L)'
;MLPTVAIFLVTYLGVALGHIPGLQLDRTGIALLGAIAMIVAGAVSFPEAVGHVDLPTLILLYALMVISAQLRLGGFYTFTAFRISHLLVRPRFFLFVSMATSALLSAVLANDIVCLAFTPVLILSLNASRLNPLPYLIGLAVSSNIGSTATIIGNPQNMLIGQVGRLDFGQFIGWCGPPTLVALAGSYLLLCGLFRKEFGRRETAPDPMPILQALPRFDRWQSVKGLVGVGLMLGLFFTPIPRELSAIAVAGVLLCSRRLKSREILQLVDWHLITLFCALFVIIGSIEAAGAPSLVLTTLKRVGIDLHDPTTLSGVSVVLSNLVSNVPAVMLLLGSLD
;
A
#
# COMPACT_ATOMS: atom_id res chain seq x y z
N MET A 1 10.49 28.88 9.98
CA MET A 1 9.38 28.73 9.01
C MET A 1 9.83 28.77 7.55
N LEU A 2 10.40 29.88 7.03
CA LEU A 2 10.84 29.94 5.62
C LEU A 2 11.77 28.79 5.17
N PRO A 3 12.85 28.44 5.91
CA PRO A 3 13.71 27.31 5.52
C PRO A 3 13.00 25.96 5.61
N THR A 4 12.17 25.76 6.63
CA THR A 4 11.34 24.55 6.84
C THR A 4 10.41 24.31 5.64
N VAL A 5 9.67 25.34 5.23
CA VAL A 5 8.72 25.26 4.10
C VAL A 5 9.46 25.07 2.78
N ALA A 6 10.61 25.73 2.58
CA ALA A 6 11.41 25.55 1.38
C ALA A 6 11.96 24.12 1.24
N ILE A 7 12.54 23.56 2.32
CA ILE A 7 13.04 22.18 2.33
C ILE A 7 11.88 21.22 2.06
N PHE A 8 10.74 21.40 2.75
CA PHE A 8 9.54 20.62 2.51
C PHE A 8 9.14 20.65 1.03
N LEU A 9 8.91 21.83 0.44
CA LEU A 9 8.46 21.95 -0.95
C LEU A 9 9.43 21.30 -1.95
N VAL A 10 10.75 21.47 -1.75
CA VAL A 10 11.77 20.88 -2.63
C VAL A 10 11.79 19.36 -2.52
N THR A 11 11.83 18.83 -1.29
CA THR A 11 11.78 17.38 -1.07
C THR A 11 10.49 16.79 -1.62
N TYR A 12 9.37 17.48 -1.38
CA TYR A 12 8.06 17.05 -1.80
C TYR A 12 7.94 16.95 -3.31
N LEU A 13 8.37 18.00 -4.02
CA LEU A 13 8.40 18.03 -5.47
C LEU A 13 9.29 16.93 -6.03
N GLY A 14 10.45 16.69 -5.40
CA GLY A 14 11.34 15.59 -5.78
C GLY A 14 10.69 14.21 -5.63
N VAL A 15 10.01 13.95 -4.50
CA VAL A 15 9.29 12.68 -4.27
C VAL A 15 8.16 12.50 -5.28
N ALA A 16 7.41 13.57 -5.60
CA ALA A 16 6.33 13.55 -6.57
C ALA A 16 6.83 13.27 -8.01
N LEU A 17 7.94 13.89 -8.42
CA LEU A 17 8.59 13.62 -9.71
C LEU A 17 9.20 12.22 -9.77
N GLY A 18 9.49 11.60 -8.62
CA GLY A 18 10.03 10.25 -8.51
C GLY A 18 11.51 10.11 -8.83
N HIS A 19 12.12 11.13 -9.43
CA HIS A 19 13.56 11.23 -9.69
C HIS A 19 13.98 12.71 -9.69
N ILE A 20 15.25 12.97 -9.39
CA ILE A 20 15.85 14.31 -9.54
C ILE A 20 16.77 14.31 -10.77
N PRO A 21 16.57 15.21 -11.75
CA PRO A 21 17.43 15.26 -12.93
C PRO A 21 18.90 15.47 -12.51
N GLY A 22 19.78 14.57 -12.99
CA GLY A 22 21.22 14.60 -12.69
C GLY A 22 21.66 13.75 -11.49
N LEU A 23 20.74 13.24 -10.66
CA LEU A 23 21.04 12.39 -9.51
C LEU A 23 20.34 11.03 -9.64
N GLN A 24 21.04 9.94 -9.29
CA GLN A 24 20.46 8.59 -9.22
C GLN A 24 19.72 8.37 -7.89
N LEU A 25 18.78 9.27 -7.58
CA LEU A 25 17.96 9.20 -6.36
C LEU A 25 16.56 8.71 -6.68
N ASP A 26 16.11 7.72 -5.93
CA ASP A 26 14.72 7.26 -5.90
C ASP A 26 13.90 8.06 -4.87
N ARG A 27 12.60 7.81 -4.81
CA ARG A 27 11.67 8.47 -3.86
C ARG A 27 12.16 8.39 -2.41
N THR A 28 12.69 7.22 -2.02
CA THR A 28 13.21 6.96 -0.68
C THR A 28 14.41 7.85 -0.38
N GLY A 29 15.39 7.91 -1.27
CA GLY A 29 16.58 8.75 -1.12
C GLY A 29 16.23 10.22 -1.02
N ILE A 30 15.28 10.71 -1.83
CA ILE A 30 14.83 12.11 -1.80
C ILE A 30 14.20 12.45 -0.44
N ALA A 31 13.28 11.62 0.05
CA ALA A 31 12.65 11.82 1.34
C ALA A 31 13.67 11.80 2.49
N LEU A 32 14.59 10.82 2.49
CA LEU A 32 15.63 10.72 3.51
C LEU A 32 16.52 11.97 3.55
N LEU A 33 16.96 12.46 2.39
CA LEU A 33 17.75 13.69 2.30
C LEU A 33 16.96 14.91 2.79
N GLY A 34 15.66 14.96 2.51
CA GLY A 34 14.78 16.00 3.06
C GLY A 34 14.73 15.96 4.59
N ALA A 35 14.52 14.80 5.19
CA ALA A 35 14.51 14.65 6.65
C ALA A 35 15.87 15.04 7.27
N ILE A 36 16.98 14.64 6.66
CA ILE A 36 18.33 15.04 7.08
C ILE A 36 18.48 16.57 6.98
N ALA A 37 18.04 17.18 5.88
CA ALA A 37 18.09 18.62 5.70
C ALA A 37 17.28 19.38 6.75
N MET A 38 16.12 18.86 7.15
CA MET A 38 15.30 19.46 8.22
C MET A 38 16.05 19.49 9.56
N ILE A 39 16.74 18.40 9.91
CA ILE A 39 17.53 18.31 11.15
C ILE A 39 18.77 19.21 11.08
N VAL A 40 19.54 19.13 9.98
CA VAL A 40 20.79 19.89 9.83
C VAL A 40 20.54 21.40 9.74
N ALA A 41 19.44 21.81 9.11
CA ALA A 41 19.03 23.22 9.06
C ALA A 41 18.47 23.75 10.39
N GLY A 42 18.36 22.90 11.42
CA GLY A 42 17.76 23.26 12.71
C GLY A 42 16.26 23.54 12.63
N ALA A 43 15.58 23.03 11.59
CA ALA A 43 14.13 23.16 11.46
C ALA A 43 13.39 22.27 12.48
N VAL A 44 14.03 21.18 12.91
CA VAL A 44 13.57 20.29 13.98
C VAL A 44 14.79 19.76 14.74
N SER A 45 14.70 19.62 16.06
CA SER A 45 15.78 18.98 16.82
C SER A 45 15.79 17.46 16.60
N PHE A 46 16.94 16.80 16.79
CA PHE A 46 17.03 15.34 16.63
C PHE A 46 16.04 14.57 17.53
N PRO A 47 15.87 14.91 18.83
CA PRO A 47 14.87 14.23 19.68
C PRO A 47 13.43 14.43 19.21
N GLU A 48 13.07 15.64 18.74
CA GLU A 48 11.75 15.92 18.18
C GLU A 48 11.52 15.14 16.89
N ALA A 49 12.53 15.08 16.00
CA ALA A 49 12.46 14.30 14.78
C ALA A 49 12.15 12.82 15.06
N VAL A 50 12.82 12.22 16.05
CA VAL A 50 12.51 10.86 16.50
C VAL A 50 11.09 10.76 17.06
N GLY A 51 10.65 11.77 17.81
CA GLY A 51 9.29 11.83 18.37
C GLY A 51 8.18 11.93 17.32
N HIS A 52 8.47 12.49 16.14
CA HIS A 52 7.50 12.57 15.04
C HIS A 52 7.28 11.23 14.33
N VAL A 53 8.16 10.25 14.51
CA VAL A 53 8.04 8.94 13.85
C VAL A 53 6.97 8.10 14.54
N ASP A 54 5.88 7.79 13.83
CA ASP A 54 4.82 6.92 14.35
C ASP A 54 5.25 5.44 14.34
N LEU A 55 5.87 5.03 15.45
CA LEU A 55 6.32 3.66 15.65
C LEU A 55 5.19 2.62 15.54
N PRO A 56 3.96 2.83 16.05
CA PRO A 56 2.86 1.89 15.88
C PRO A 56 2.59 1.53 14.41
N THR A 57 2.50 2.53 13.52
CA THR A 57 2.30 2.30 12.09
C THR A 57 3.49 1.57 11.48
N LEU A 58 4.73 1.94 11.82
CA LEU A 58 5.92 1.25 11.29
C LEU A 58 6.02 -0.21 11.73
N ILE A 59 5.72 -0.50 13.00
CA ILE A 59 5.72 -1.88 13.54
C ILE A 59 4.63 -2.70 12.85
N LEU A 60 3.44 -2.13 12.65
CA LEU A 60 2.35 -2.77 11.94
C LEU A 60 2.73 -3.08 10.47
N LEU A 61 3.32 -2.10 9.76
CA LEU A 61 3.82 -2.28 8.40
C LEU A 61 4.87 -3.39 8.33
N TYR A 62 5.86 -3.35 9.21
CA TYR A 62 6.91 -4.36 9.29
C TYR A 62 6.34 -5.77 9.53
N ALA A 63 5.41 -5.90 10.48
CA ALA A 63 4.77 -7.17 10.78
C ALA A 63 4.01 -7.75 9.57
N LEU A 64 3.28 -6.91 8.83
CA LEU A 64 2.58 -7.31 7.61
C LEU A 64 3.53 -7.75 6.51
N MET A 65 4.67 -7.06 6.34
CA MET A 65 5.71 -7.48 5.39
C MET A 65 6.28 -8.85 5.75
N VAL A 66 6.53 -9.12 7.03
CA VAL A 66 7.00 -10.44 7.50
C VAL A 66 5.96 -11.53 7.25
N ILE A 67 4.68 -11.27 7.58
CA ILE A 67 3.58 -12.23 7.33
C ILE A 67 3.42 -12.50 5.83
N SER A 68 3.54 -11.47 4.99
CA SER A 68 3.49 -11.64 3.55
C SER A 68 4.70 -12.36 2.97
N ALA A 69 5.90 -12.08 3.48
CA ALA A 69 7.12 -12.78 3.09
C ALA A 69 7.00 -14.28 3.35
N GLN A 70 6.39 -14.68 4.47
CA GLN A 70 6.05 -16.07 4.77
C GLN A 70 5.13 -16.69 3.70
N LEU A 71 4.07 -15.98 3.27
CA LEU A 71 3.19 -16.43 2.18
C LEU A 71 3.92 -16.53 0.84
N ARG A 72 4.82 -15.58 0.55
CA ARG A 72 5.63 -15.55 -0.66
C ARG A 72 6.60 -16.72 -0.74
N LEU A 73 7.36 -16.97 0.33
CA LEU A 73 8.29 -18.11 0.41
C LEU A 73 7.54 -19.45 0.42
N GLY A 74 6.33 -19.50 0.99
CA GLY A 74 5.46 -20.66 0.91
C GLY A 74 4.89 -20.95 -0.49
N GLY A 75 5.07 -20.03 -1.44
CA GLY A 75 4.54 -20.15 -2.80
C GLY A 75 3.03 -19.94 -2.90
N PHE A 76 2.39 -19.31 -1.90
CA PHE A 76 0.95 -19.04 -1.90
C PHE A 76 0.54 -18.16 -3.09
N TYR A 77 1.30 -17.11 -3.37
CA TYR A 77 1.05 -16.21 -4.52
C TYR A 77 1.22 -16.96 -5.85
N THR A 78 2.27 -17.77 -5.98
CA THR A 78 2.50 -18.64 -7.14
C THR A 78 1.32 -19.57 -7.38
N PHE A 79 0.87 -20.26 -6.32
CA PHE A 79 -0.25 -21.19 -6.39
C PHE A 79 -1.53 -20.47 -6.78
N THR A 80 -1.84 -19.34 -6.15
CA THR A 80 -3.05 -18.56 -6.44
C THR A 80 -3.06 -18.09 -7.89
N ALA A 81 -1.97 -17.51 -8.36
CA ALA A 81 -1.87 -17.02 -9.72
C ALA A 81 -1.88 -18.16 -10.76
N PHE A 82 -1.26 -19.31 -10.47
CA PHE A 82 -1.39 -20.52 -11.28
C PHE A 82 -2.84 -21.01 -11.37
N ARG A 83 -3.57 -21.02 -10.25
CA ARG A 83 -4.99 -21.43 -10.25
C ARG A 83 -5.86 -20.50 -11.10
N ILE A 84 -5.55 -19.20 -11.08
CA ILE A 84 -6.29 -18.21 -11.86
C ILE A 84 -5.89 -18.25 -13.33
N SER A 85 -4.64 -18.62 -13.69
CA SER A 85 -4.18 -18.68 -15.08
C SER A 85 -4.99 -19.65 -15.96
N HIS A 86 -5.55 -20.71 -15.39
CA HIS A 86 -6.49 -21.59 -16.11
C HIS A 86 -7.75 -20.89 -16.64
N LEU A 87 -8.10 -19.72 -16.07
CA LEU A 87 -9.24 -18.92 -16.51
C LEU A 87 -8.93 -18.01 -17.71
N LEU A 88 -7.68 -17.96 -18.18
CA LEU A 88 -7.25 -17.14 -19.32
C LEU A 88 -8.02 -17.44 -20.62
N VAL A 89 -8.61 -18.64 -20.73
CA VAL A 89 -9.53 -19.04 -21.81
C VAL A 89 -10.75 -18.10 -21.89
N ARG A 90 -11.10 -17.42 -20.79
CA ARG A 90 -12.18 -16.43 -20.70
C ARG A 90 -11.60 -15.08 -20.22
N PRO A 91 -11.05 -14.25 -21.12
CA PRO A 91 -10.36 -12.99 -20.79
C PRO A 91 -11.09 -12.09 -19.78
N ARG A 92 -12.38 -11.83 -19.98
CA ARG A 92 -13.19 -10.99 -19.07
C ARG A 92 -13.39 -11.60 -17.68
N PHE A 93 -13.50 -12.92 -17.62
CA PHE A 93 -13.67 -13.64 -16.36
C PHE A 93 -12.34 -13.76 -15.63
N PHE A 94 -11.24 -13.98 -16.37
CA PHE A 94 -9.89 -13.91 -15.81
C PHE A 94 -9.61 -12.53 -15.21
N LEU A 95 -9.94 -11.44 -15.92
CA LEU A 95 -9.81 -10.08 -15.39
C LEU A 95 -10.63 -9.89 -14.11
N PHE A 96 -11.88 -10.34 -14.10
CA PHE A 96 -12.74 -10.26 -12.91
C PHE A 96 -12.12 -10.97 -11.72
N VAL A 97 -11.70 -12.23 -11.90
CA VAL A 97 -11.12 -13.04 -10.82
C VAL A 97 -9.76 -12.50 -10.39
N SER A 98 -8.92 -12.00 -11.32
CA SER A 98 -7.64 -11.38 -10.97
C SER A 98 -7.85 -10.10 -10.16
N MET A 99 -8.81 -9.25 -10.56
CA MET A 99 -9.14 -8.03 -9.83
C MET A 99 -9.72 -8.33 -8.45
N ALA A 100 -10.68 -9.25 -8.35
CA ALA A 100 -11.28 -9.64 -7.08
C ALA A 100 -10.25 -10.25 -6.12
N THR A 101 -9.36 -11.12 -6.63
CA THR A 101 -8.30 -11.73 -5.81
C THR A 101 -7.30 -10.69 -5.34
N SER A 102 -6.85 -9.80 -6.23
CA SER A 102 -5.92 -8.74 -5.88
C SER A 102 -6.52 -7.77 -4.86
N ALA A 103 -7.79 -7.38 -5.03
CA ALA A 103 -8.48 -6.51 -4.10
C ALA A 103 -8.60 -7.16 -2.71
N LEU A 104 -9.01 -8.43 -2.66
CA LEU A 104 -9.15 -9.17 -1.39
C LEU A 104 -7.80 -9.34 -0.67
N LEU A 105 -6.76 -9.74 -1.41
CA LEU A 105 -5.43 -9.89 -0.81
C LEU A 105 -4.85 -8.54 -0.38
N SER A 106 -5.06 -7.49 -1.17
CA SER A 106 -4.58 -6.15 -0.84
C SER A 106 -5.29 -5.56 0.37
N ALA A 107 -6.55 -5.91 0.59
CA ALA A 107 -7.29 -5.54 1.80
C ALA A 107 -6.67 -6.16 3.07
N VAL A 108 -5.76 -7.14 2.95
CA VAL A 108 -5.21 -7.85 4.12
C VAL A 108 -3.68 -7.75 4.22
N LEU A 109 -3.00 -7.71 3.08
CA LEU A 109 -1.54 -7.90 2.98
C LEU A 109 -0.80 -6.68 2.41
N ALA A 110 -1.46 -5.54 2.33
CA ALA A 110 -1.00 -4.32 1.67
C ALA A 110 -0.93 -4.38 0.13
N ASN A 111 -1.26 -3.25 -0.52
CA ASN A 111 -1.30 -3.13 -1.98
C ASN A 111 0.06 -3.33 -2.66
N ASP A 112 1.12 -2.77 -2.10
CA ASP A 112 2.45 -2.80 -2.71
C ASP A 112 2.98 -4.23 -2.80
N ILE A 113 2.77 -4.99 -1.74
CA ILE A 113 3.11 -6.40 -1.62
C ILE A 113 2.36 -7.21 -2.69
N VAL A 114 1.04 -7.04 -2.80
CA VAL A 114 0.23 -7.81 -3.75
C VAL A 114 0.64 -7.47 -5.18
N CYS A 115 0.87 -6.18 -5.49
CA CYS A 115 1.35 -5.76 -6.80
C CYS A 115 2.70 -6.40 -7.14
N LEU A 116 3.69 -6.34 -6.24
CA LEU A 116 5.02 -6.93 -6.46
C LEU A 116 4.98 -8.45 -6.59
N ALA A 117 4.08 -9.12 -5.86
CA ALA A 117 3.92 -10.56 -5.90
C ALA A 117 3.19 -11.05 -7.16
N PHE A 118 2.09 -10.41 -7.56
CA PHE A 118 1.23 -10.86 -8.67
C PHE A 118 1.73 -10.42 -10.05
N THR A 119 2.34 -9.23 -10.17
CA THR A 119 2.82 -8.68 -11.45
C THR A 119 3.67 -9.66 -12.26
N PRO A 120 4.77 -10.25 -11.71
CA PRO A 120 5.59 -11.17 -12.48
C PRO A 120 4.79 -12.40 -12.92
N VAL A 121 3.87 -12.89 -12.09
CA VAL A 121 3.08 -14.08 -12.43
C VAL A 121 2.07 -13.81 -13.54
N LEU A 122 1.40 -12.65 -13.48
CA LEU A 122 0.50 -12.23 -14.54
C LEU A 122 1.25 -12.08 -15.86
N ILE A 123 2.40 -11.40 -15.86
CA ILE A 123 3.21 -11.20 -17.07
C ILE A 123 3.61 -12.54 -17.68
N LEU A 124 4.14 -13.47 -16.88
CA LEU A 124 4.55 -14.79 -17.37
C LEU A 124 3.36 -15.56 -17.95
N SER A 125 2.22 -15.55 -17.27
CA SER A 125 1.00 -16.25 -17.71
C SER A 125 0.41 -15.67 -19.00
N LEU A 126 0.39 -14.34 -19.10
CA LEU A 126 -0.17 -13.60 -20.23
C LEU A 126 0.73 -13.71 -21.46
N ASN A 127 2.05 -13.63 -21.29
CA ASN A 127 3.03 -13.85 -22.36
C ASN A 127 2.97 -15.29 -22.89
N ALA A 128 2.87 -16.28 -22.01
CA ALA A 128 2.70 -17.68 -22.42
C ALA A 128 1.40 -17.91 -23.23
N SER A 129 0.35 -17.12 -22.93
CA SER A 129 -0.93 -17.16 -23.65
C SER A 129 -1.02 -16.19 -24.83
N ARG A 130 0.06 -15.46 -25.15
CA ARG A 130 0.10 -14.40 -26.18
C ARG A 130 -1.01 -13.34 -26.04
N LEU A 131 -1.47 -13.09 -24.82
CA LEU A 131 -2.45 -12.05 -24.52
C LEU A 131 -1.74 -10.73 -24.22
N ASN A 132 -2.35 -9.61 -24.64
CA ASN A 132 -1.85 -8.29 -24.25
C ASN A 132 -1.91 -8.18 -22.71
N PRO A 133 -0.77 -8.00 -22.01
CA PRO A 133 -0.77 -7.95 -20.55
C PRO A 133 -1.36 -6.66 -19.99
N LEU A 134 -1.44 -5.61 -20.81
CA LEU A 134 -1.78 -4.25 -20.37
C LEU A 134 -3.13 -4.15 -19.59
N PRO A 135 -4.27 -4.70 -20.06
CA PRO A 135 -5.55 -4.56 -19.35
C PRO A 135 -5.53 -5.24 -17.98
N TYR A 136 -4.80 -6.35 -17.86
CA TYR A 136 -4.72 -7.13 -16.63
C TYR A 136 -3.76 -6.54 -15.62
N LEU A 137 -2.66 -5.92 -16.08
CA LEU A 137 -1.73 -5.20 -15.21
C LEU A 137 -2.35 -3.90 -14.68
N ILE A 138 -3.07 -3.15 -15.52
CA ILE A 138 -3.86 -2.01 -15.06
C ILE A 138 -4.94 -2.48 -14.10
N GLY A 139 -5.64 -3.58 -14.43
CA GLY A 139 -6.62 -4.21 -13.54
C GLY A 139 -6.02 -4.58 -12.17
N LEU A 140 -4.83 -5.19 -12.14
CA LEU A 140 -4.10 -5.51 -10.92
C LEU A 140 -3.81 -4.23 -10.10
N ALA A 141 -3.21 -3.22 -10.72
CA ALA A 141 -2.83 -1.98 -10.03
C ALA A 141 -4.06 -1.26 -9.44
N VAL A 142 -5.11 -1.09 -10.25
CA VAL A 142 -6.36 -0.42 -9.85
C VAL A 142 -7.09 -1.21 -8.76
N SER A 143 -7.27 -2.52 -8.94
CA SER A 143 -7.97 -3.36 -7.96
C SER A 143 -7.21 -3.54 -6.66
N SER A 144 -5.88 -3.60 -6.70
CA SER A 144 -5.03 -3.61 -5.50
C SER A 144 -5.20 -2.29 -4.73
N ASN A 145 -5.09 -1.15 -5.41
CA ASN A 145 -5.27 0.15 -4.78
C ASN A 145 -6.68 0.32 -4.19
N ILE A 146 -7.73 0.01 -4.95
CA ILE A 146 -9.12 0.08 -4.48
C ILE A 146 -9.38 -0.91 -3.34
N GLY A 147 -8.93 -2.16 -3.47
CA GLY A 147 -9.11 -3.18 -2.43
C GLY A 147 -8.45 -2.81 -1.11
N SER A 148 -7.28 -2.15 -1.17
CA SER A 148 -6.59 -1.66 0.01
C SER A 148 -7.40 -0.67 0.84
N THR A 149 -8.36 0.05 0.23
CA THR A 149 -9.14 1.06 0.96
C THR A 149 -10.19 0.44 1.88
N ALA A 150 -10.55 -0.83 1.69
CA ALA A 150 -11.58 -1.50 2.48
C ALA A 150 -11.18 -1.72 3.95
N THR A 151 -9.88 -1.74 4.28
CA THR A 151 -9.40 -2.03 5.64
C THR A 151 -8.33 -1.05 6.08
N ILE A 152 -8.14 -0.96 7.40
CA ILE A 152 -7.10 -0.15 8.03
C ILE A 152 -5.70 -0.62 7.61
N ILE A 153 -5.51 -1.93 7.41
CA ILE A 153 -4.21 -2.51 7.09
C ILE A 153 -3.92 -2.63 5.60
N GLY A 154 -4.87 -2.27 4.74
CA GLY A 154 -4.70 -2.45 3.30
C GLY A 154 -3.62 -1.55 2.71
N ASN A 155 -3.32 -0.42 3.34
CA ASN A 155 -2.22 0.44 2.93
C ASN A 155 -1.71 1.28 4.12
N PRO A 156 -0.49 1.83 4.04
CA PRO A 156 0.09 2.60 5.14
C PRO A 156 -0.71 3.86 5.54
N GLN A 157 -1.29 4.56 4.57
CA GLN A 157 -2.07 5.77 4.86
C GLN A 157 -3.34 5.48 5.67
N ASN A 158 -4.01 4.36 5.41
CA ASN A 158 -5.14 3.89 6.20
C ASN A 158 -4.71 3.47 7.60
N MET A 159 -3.52 2.86 7.73
CA MET A 159 -2.97 2.50 9.04
C MET A 159 -2.79 3.76 9.89
N LEU A 160 -2.23 4.81 9.29
CA LEU A 160 -2.04 6.08 9.99
C LEU A 160 -3.37 6.69 10.44
N ILE A 161 -4.37 6.79 9.55
CA ILE A 161 -5.73 7.28 9.89
C ILE A 161 -6.33 6.44 11.01
N GLY A 162 -6.21 5.11 10.91
CA GLY A 162 -6.77 4.18 11.90
C GLY A 162 -6.08 4.25 13.25
N GLN A 163 -4.77 4.54 13.30
CA GLN A 163 -4.00 4.67 14.54
C GLN A 163 -4.24 6.02 15.21
N VAL A 164 -4.13 7.12 14.46
CA VAL A 164 -4.36 8.49 14.96
C VAL A 164 -5.81 8.65 15.42
N GLY A 165 -6.78 8.25 14.58
CA GLY A 165 -8.20 8.33 14.90
C GLY A 165 -8.70 7.25 15.87
N ARG A 166 -7.84 6.30 16.28
CA ARG A 166 -8.21 5.13 17.12
C ARG A 166 -9.48 4.42 16.65
N LEU A 167 -9.68 4.35 15.33
CA LEU A 167 -10.90 3.87 14.71
C LEU A 167 -11.06 2.38 14.94
N ASP A 168 -12.27 1.89 15.19
CA ASP A 168 -12.55 0.45 15.29
C ASP A 168 -12.36 -0.26 13.93
N PHE A 169 -11.82 -1.48 13.95
CA PHE A 169 -11.48 -2.20 12.73
C PHE A 169 -12.73 -2.63 11.96
N GLY A 170 -13.77 -3.09 12.67
CA GLY A 170 -15.03 -3.52 12.06
C GLY A 170 -15.81 -2.34 11.48
N GLN A 171 -15.89 -1.23 12.23
CA GLN A 171 -16.55 -0.01 11.77
C GLN A 171 -15.87 0.58 10.53
N PHE A 172 -14.55 0.61 10.49
CA PHE A 172 -13.81 1.07 9.31
C PHE A 172 -14.16 0.26 8.05
N ILE A 173 -14.25 -1.07 8.18
CA ILE A 173 -14.70 -1.94 7.08
C ILE A 173 -16.14 -1.63 6.69
N GLY A 174 -17.02 -1.35 7.66
CA GLY A 174 -18.40 -0.95 7.42
C GLY A 174 -18.52 0.36 6.63
N TRP A 175 -17.65 1.34 6.90
CA TRP A 175 -17.65 2.62 6.20
C TRP A 175 -17.00 2.55 4.82
N CYS A 176 -15.84 1.90 4.71
CA CYS A 176 -15.04 1.89 3.48
C CYS A 176 -15.41 0.74 2.53
N GLY A 177 -15.95 -0.37 3.04
CA GLY A 177 -16.28 -1.56 2.27
C GLY A 177 -17.28 -1.31 1.12
N PRO A 178 -18.45 -0.69 1.36
CA PRO A 178 -19.41 -0.43 0.29
C PRO A 178 -18.86 0.47 -0.82
N PRO A 179 -18.21 1.63 -0.53
CA PRO A 179 -17.51 2.42 -1.55
C PRO A 179 -16.46 1.61 -2.33
N THR A 180 -15.66 0.78 -1.66
CA THR A 180 -14.67 -0.09 -2.30
C THR A 180 -15.31 -1.04 -3.31
N LEU A 181 -16.42 -1.70 -2.94
CA LEU A 181 -17.13 -2.61 -3.84
C LEU A 181 -17.70 -1.90 -5.08
N VAL A 182 -18.28 -0.71 -4.88
CA VAL A 182 -18.80 0.11 -5.98
C VAL A 182 -17.66 0.56 -6.90
N ALA A 183 -16.55 1.03 -6.35
CA ALA A 183 -15.37 1.45 -7.12
C ALA A 183 -14.74 0.28 -7.88
N LEU A 184 -14.66 -0.91 -7.28
CA LEU A 184 -14.14 -2.12 -7.91
C LEU A 184 -15.02 -2.57 -9.08
N ALA A 185 -16.35 -2.58 -8.89
CA ALA A 185 -17.30 -2.90 -9.95
C ALA A 185 -17.23 -1.88 -11.09
N GLY A 186 -17.23 -0.58 -10.78
CA GLY A 186 -17.09 0.50 -11.76
C GLY A 186 -15.79 0.39 -12.55
N SER A 187 -14.67 0.12 -11.89
CA SER A 187 -13.36 -0.04 -12.52
C SER A 187 -13.29 -1.27 -13.43
N TYR A 188 -13.90 -2.38 -13.01
CA TYR A 188 -14.01 -3.58 -13.85
C TYR A 188 -14.81 -3.31 -15.13
N LEU A 189 -15.97 -2.65 -15.01
CA LEU A 189 -16.81 -2.30 -16.14
C LEU A 189 -16.11 -1.32 -17.10
N LEU A 190 -15.41 -0.33 -16.54
CA LEU A 190 -14.62 0.64 -17.29
C LEU A 190 -13.49 -0.04 -18.07
N LEU A 191 -12.74 -0.95 -17.45
CA LEU A 191 -11.71 -1.73 -18.15
C LEU A 191 -12.30 -2.63 -19.23
N CYS A 192 -13.45 -3.28 -18.97
CA CYS A 192 -14.18 -4.05 -19.98
C CYS A 192 -14.61 -3.20 -21.18
N GLY A 193 -14.98 -1.94 -20.95
CA GLY A 193 -15.34 -0.97 -21.98
C GLY A 193 -14.12 -0.52 -22.80
N LEU A 194 -13.07 -0.04 -22.13
CA LEU A 194 -11.86 0.49 -22.75
C LEU A 194 -11.13 -0.58 -23.58
N PHE A 195 -11.03 -1.80 -23.07
CA PHE A 195 -10.31 -2.90 -23.71
C PHE A 195 -11.23 -3.93 -24.39
N ARG A 196 -12.44 -3.51 -24.79
CA ARG A 196 -13.45 -4.41 -25.40
C ARG A 196 -12.92 -5.25 -26.57
N LYS A 197 -12.00 -4.69 -27.36
CA LYS A 197 -11.40 -5.36 -28.54
C LYS A 197 -10.42 -6.46 -28.15
N GLU A 198 -9.67 -6.27 -27.06
CA GLU A 198 -8.70 -7.25 -26.54
C GLU A 198 -9.41 -8.50 -25.99
N PHE A 199 -10.58 -8.32 -25.36
CA PHE A 199 -11.32 -9.41 -24.72
C PHE A 199 -12.17 -10.27 -25.67
N GLY A 200 -12.15 -10.00 -26.97
CA GLY A 200 -12.86 -10.78 -28.00
C GLY A 200 -12.10 -12.03 -28.46
N ARG A 201 -10.78 -12.11 -28.18
CA ARG A 201 -9.95 -13.26 -28.55
C ARG A 201 -10.10 -14.38 -27.52
N ARG A 202 -10.64 -15.53 -27.95
CA ARG A 202 -10.54 -16.77 -27.18
C ARG A 202 -9.21 -17.43 -27.53
N GLU A 203 -8.37 -17.61 -26.53
CA GLU A 203 -7.07 -18.26 -26.69
C GLU A 203 -7.04 -19.60 -25.95
N THR A 204 -6.12 -20.46 -26.38
CA THR A 204 -5.84 -21.74 -25.74
C THR A 204 -5.27 -21.53 -24.33
N ALA A 205 -5.49 -22.50 -23.45
CA ALA A 205 -4.95 -22.44 -22.10
C ALA A 205 -3.41 -22.25 -22.13
N PRO A 206 -2.84 -21.42 -21.24
CA PRO A 206 -1.40 -21.23 -21.15
C PRO A 206 -0.66 -22.55 -20.97
N ASP A 207 0.55 -22.63 -21.51
CA ASP A 207 1.54 -23.61 -21.05
C ASP A 207 1.93 -23.25 -19.59
N PRO A 208 1.70 -24.13 -18.60
CA PRO A 208 2.05 -23.89 -17.21
C PRO A 208 3.56 -23.84 -16.93
N MET A 209 4.40 -24.34 -17.84
CA MET A 209 5.82 -24.57 -17.60
C MET A 209 6.64 -23.32 -17.23
N PRO A 210 6.49 -22.15 -17.88
CA PRO A 210 7.24 -20.95 -17.54
C PRO A 210 6.94 -20.42 -16.14
N ILE A 211 5.70 -20.59 -15.67
CA ILE A 211 5.24 -20.15 -14.34
C ILE A 211 5.87 -21.02 -13.25
N LEU A 212 5.87 -22.34 -13.45
CA LEU A 212 6.38 -23.32 -12.47
C LEU A 212 7.91 -23.28 -12.34
N GLN A 213 8.63 -22.81 -13.36
CA GLN A 213 10.09 -22.70 -13.34
C GLN A 213 10.59 -21.38 -12.72
N ALA A 214 9.85 -20.28 -12.90
CA ALA A 214 10.30 -18.95 -12.49
C ALA A 214 9.94 -18.57 -11.04
N LEU A 215 9.00 -19.28 -10.41
CA LEU A 215 8.41 -18.88 -9.13
C LEU A 215 8.62 -19.91 -8.02
N PRO A 216 8.56 -19.50 -6.74
CA PRO A 216 8.73 -20.41 -5.61
C PRO A 216 7.76 -21.59 -5.70
N ARG A 217 8.29 -22.81 -5.51
CA ARG A 217 7.49 -24.03 -5.44
C ARG A 217 6.51 -23.92 -4.28
N PHE A 218 5.28 -24.35 -4.52
CA PHE A 218 4.24 -24.32 -3.51
C PHE A 218 4.54 -25.31 -2.37
N ASP A 219 4.80 -24.78 -1.18
CA ASP A 219 4.85 -25.53 0.07
C ASP A 219 3.52 -25.31 0.82
N ARG A 220 2.71 -26.37 0.84
CA ARG A 220 1.40 -26.39 1.53
C ARG A 220 1.53 -26.01 3.00
N TRP A 221 2.56 -26.50 3.69
CA TRP A 221 2.72 -26.28 5.12
C TRP A 221 3.05 -24.82 5.42
N GLN A 222 3.97 -24.21 4.67
CA GLN A 222 4.33 -22.80 4.88
C GLN A 222 3.21 -21.85 4.49
N SER A 223 2.49 -22.15 3.40
CA SER A 223 1.34 -21.37 2.96
C SER A 223 0.20 -21.42 3.95
N VAL A 224 -0.15 -22.62 4.46
CA VAL A 224 -1.19 -22.76 5.50
C VAL A 224 -0.79 -22.04 6.77
N LYS A 225 0.48 -22.15 7.21
CA LYS A 225 0.96 -21.39 8.36
C LYS A 225 0.81 -19.88 8.19
N GLY A 226 1.19 -19.34 7.03
CA GLY A 226 1.02 -17.93 6.73
C GLY A 226 -0.45 -17.51 6.76
N LEU A 227 -1.34 -18.29 6.13
CA LEU A 227 -2.78 -18.05 6.12
C LEU A 227 -3.41 -18.13 7.53
N VAL A 228 -2.98 -19.08 8.35
CA VAL A 228 -3.39 -19.17 9.76
C VAL A 228 -2.89 -17.95 10.54
N GLY A 229 -1.66 -17.51 10.30
CA GLY A 229 -1.12 -16.28 10.87
C GLY A 229 -1.94 -15.05 10.51
N VAL A 230 -2.28 -14.89 9.22
CA VAL A 230 -3.18 -13.83 8.75
C VAL A 230 -4.54 -13.91 9.44
N GLY A 231 -5.16 -15.09 9.49
CA GLY A 231 -6.46 -15.27 10.16
C GLY A 231 -6.41 -14.96 11.65
N LEU A 232 -5.35 -15.37 12.34
CA LEU A 232 -5.13 -15.06 13.75
C LEU A 232 -4.95 -13.55 13.96
N MET A 233 -4.14 -12.89 13.14
CA MET A 233 -3.94 -11.45 13.19
C MET A 233 -5.27 -10.70 12.99
N LEU A 234 -6.05 -11.06 11.97
CA LEU A 234 -7.36 -10.45 11.74
C LEU A 234 -8.32 -10.68 12.91
N GLY A 235 -8.33 -11.88 13.50
CA GLY A 235 -9.13 -12.17 14.69
C GLY A 235 -8.73 -11.32 15.89
N LEU A 236 -7.43 -11.10 16.10
CA LEU A 236 -6.90 -10.26 17.17
C LEU A 236 -7.26 -8.78 16.98
N PHE A 237 -7.47 -8.30 15.76
CA PHE A 237 -7.86 -6.90 15.52
C PHE A 237 -9.27 -6.53 15.98
N PHE A 238 -10.12 -7.52 16.27
CA PHE A 238 -11.41 -7.32 16.93
C PHE A 238 -11.32 -7.33 18.46
N THR A 239 -10.11 -7.48 19.00
CA THR A 239 -9.84 -7.41 20.44
C THR A 239 -9.30 -6.03 20.81
N PRO A 240 -9.34 -5.63 22.09
CA PRO A 240 -8.79 -4.35 22.53
C PRO A 240 -7.24 -4.28 22.52
N ILE A 241 -6.56 -5.34 22.08
CA ILE A 241 -5.10 -5.36 22.01
C ILE A 241 -4.64 -4.43 20.88
N PRO A 242 -3.62 -3.58 21.10
CA PRO A 242 -3.06 -2.74 20.04
C PRO A 242 -2.67 -3.57 18.82
N ARG A 243 -2.98 -3.04 17.63
CA ARG A 243 -2.88 -3.77 16.36
C ARG A 243 -1.44 -4.12 16.02
N GLU A 244 -0.55 -3.18 16.23
CA GLU A 244 0.88 -3.33 16.05
C GLU A 244 1.45 -4.44 16.94
N LEU A 245 0.97 -4.58 18.17
CA LEU A 245 1.38 -5.65 19.09
C LEU A 245 0.83 -7.01 18.65
N SER A 246 -0.43 -7.05 18.23
CA SER A 246 -1.06 -8.27 17.70
C SER A 246 -0.33 -8.76 16.44
N ALA A 247 -0.06 -7.85 15.50
CA ALA A 247 0.61 -8.16 14.24
C ALA A 247 2.07 -8.59 14.48
N ILE A 248 2.83 -7.87 15.31
CA ILE A 248 4.24 -8.21 15.57
C ILE A 248 4.37 -9.53 16.33
N ALA A 249 3.44 -9.86 17.23
CA ALA A 249 3.42 -11.15 17.92
C ALA A 249 3.23 -12.30 16.91
N VAL A 250 2.26 -12.17 16.00
CA VAL A 250 2.04 -13.16 14.92
C VAL A 250 3.26 -13.26 14.02
N ALA A 251 3.82 -12.13 13.60
CA ALA A 251 5.03 -12.09 12.77
C ALA A 251 6.23 -12.77 13.47
N GLY A 252 6.42 -12.53 14.77
CA GLY A 252 7.45 -13.17 15.58
C GLY A 252 7.29 -14.70 15.63
N VAL A 253 6.06 -15.19 15.84
CA VAL A 253 5.77 -16.63 15.79
C VAL A 253 6.08 -17.23 14.41
N LEU A 254 5.75 -16.53 13.32
CA LEU A 254 6.06 -16.99 11.97
C LEU A 254 7.57 -16.98 11.67
N LEU A 255 8.32 -16.01 12.20
CA LEU A 255 9.78 -15.96 12.11
C LEU A 255 10.45 -17.13 12.82
N CYS A 256 9.83 -17.69 13.87
CA CYS A 256 10.27 -18.91 14.55
C CYS A 256 9.98 -20.18 13.72
N SER A 257 10.50 -20.22 12.49
CA SER A 257 10.33 -21.35 11.57
C SER A 257 11.54 -22.29 11.57
N ARG A 258 11.27 -23.59 11.63
CA ARG A 258 12.31 -24.64 11.49
C ARG A 258 12.76 -24.87 10.05
N ARG A 259 12.02 -24.35 9.07
CA ARG A 259 12.23 -24.65 7.64
C ARG A 259 12.59 -23.42 6.80
N LEU A 260 12.29 -22.22 7.29
CA LEU A 260 12.60 -20.97 6.62
C LEU A 260 13.63 -20.22 7.44
N LYS A 261 14.70 -19.76 6.80
CA LYS A 261 15.72 -18.95 7.49
C LYS A 261 15.16 -17.56 7.72
N SER A 262 15.30 -17.02 8.92
CA SER A 262 14.88 -15.65 9.24
C SER A 262 15.46 -14.63 8.24
N ARG A 263 16.72 -14.83 7.83
CA ARG A 263 17.38 -14.00 6.80
C ARG A 263 16.61 -13.95 5.48
N GLU A 264 16.04 -15.07 5.03
CA GLU A 264 15.27 -15.11 3.76
C GLU A 264 13.95 -14.33 3.90
N ILE A 265 13.30 -14.41 5.06
CA ILE A 265 12.09 -13.63 5.35
C ILE A 265 12.42 -12.14 5.43
N LEU A 266 13.46 -11.77 6.18
CA LEU A 266 13.88 -10.38 6.38
C LEU A 266 14.42 -9.71 5.11
N GLN A 267 14.92 -10.48 4.15
CA GLN A 267 15.32 -9.97 2.83
C GLN A 267 14.12 -9.57 1.96
N LEU A 268 12.92 -10.07 2.28
CA LEU A 268 11.69 -9.72 1.57
C LEU A 268 10.95 -8.53 2.18
N VAL A 269 11.38 -8.08 3.36
CA VAL A 269 10.88 -6.85 3.96
C VAL A 269 11.36 -5.66 3.14
N ASP A 270 10.45 -4.74 2.82
CA ASP A 270 10.77 -3.53 2.08
C ASP A 270 11.33 -2.45 3.02
N TRP A 271 12.65 -2.49 3.21
CA TRP A 271 13.38 -1.52 4.00
C TRP A 271 13.36 -0.11 3.39
N HIS A 272 13.17 0.00 2.08
CA HIS A 272 13.04 1.31 1.42
C HIS A 272 11.73 1.95 1.82
N LEU A 273 10.63 1.19 1.81
CA LEU A 273 9.33 1.69 2.24
C LEU A 273 9.36 2.13 3.71
N ILE A 274 9.92 1.34 4.61
CA ILE A 274 10.07 1.71 6.04
C ILE A 274 10.87 3.01 6.17
N THR A 275 12.00 3.13 5.47
CA THR A 275 12.85 4.32 5.49
C THR A 275 12.12 5.55 4.95
N LEU A 276 11.34 5.39 3.87
CA LEU A 276 10.51 6.44 3.29
C LEU A 276 9.49 6.96 4.31
N PHE A 277 8.79 6.08 5.02
CA PHE A 277 7.83 6.50 6.06
C PHE A 277 8.50 7.20 7.23
N CYS A 278 9.63 6.69 7.74
CA CYS A 278 10.40 7.37 8.77
C CYS A 278 10.75 8.81 8.36
N ALA A 279 11.32 8.97 7.16
CA ALA A 279 11.72 10.28 6.65
C ALA A 279 10.52 11.21 6.47
N LEU A 280 9.42 10.68 5.96
CA LEU A 280 8.20 11.45 5.72
C LEU A 280 7.54 11.91 7.02
N PHE A 281 7.52 11.05 8.06
CA PHE A 281 7.05 11.43 9.39
C PHE A 281 7.87 12.59 9.98
N VAL A 282 9.19 12.54 9.86
CA VAL A 282 10.07 13.64 10.30
C VAL A 282 9.74 14.93 9.54
N ILE A 283 9.69 14.88 8.21
CA ILE A 283 9.44 16.05 7.37
C ILE A 283 8.08 16.69 7.70
N ILE A 284 7.03 15.87 7.82
CA ILE A 284 5.68 16.36 8.03
C ILE A 284 5.49 16.86 9.45
N GLY A 285 5.95 16.10 10.46
CA GLY A 285 5.90 16.54 11.85
C GLY A 285 6.63 17.86 12.07
N SER A 286 7.74 18.09 11.37
CA SER A 286 8.46 19.37 11.40
C SER A 286 7.65 20.52 10.79
N ILE A 287 6.86 20.25 9.75
CA ILE A 287 6.00 21.24 9.09
C ILE A 287 4.76 21.55 9.94
N GLU A 288 4.20 20.54 10.60
CA GLU A 288 3.13 20.68 11.57
C GLU A 288 3.58 21.51 12.78
N ALA A 289 4.74 21.20 13.36
CA ALA A 289 5.33 21.98 14.45
C ALA A 289 5.63 23.44 14.04
N ALA A 290 5.94 23.67 12.76
CA ALA A 290 6.10 25.00 12.20
C ALA A 290 4.77 25.72 11.91
N GLY A 291 3.61 25.11 12.17
CA GLY A 291 2.29 25.73 11.99
C GLY A 291 1.91 26.04 10.55
N ALA A 292 2.56 25.42 9.55
CA ALA A 292 2.23 25.68 8.15
C ALA A 292 0.83 25.18 7.76
N PRO A 293 0.34 23.99 8.23
CA PRO A 293 -1.01 23.53 7.91
C PRO A 293 -2.09 24.51 8.34
N SER A 294 -2.00 25.06 9.56
CA SER A 294 -3.00 26.01 10.08
C SER A 294 -3.07 27.32 9.27
N LEU A 295 -1.94 27.79 8.72
CA LEU A 295 -1.91 28.93 7.80
C LEU A 295 -2.63 28.64 6.48
N VAL A 296 -2.43 27.44 5.92
CA VAL A 296 -3.12 26.99 4.69
C VAL A 296 -4.62 26.90 4.94
N LEU A 297 -5.04 26.33 6.08
CA LEU A 297 -6.45 26.21 6.46
C LEU A 297 -7.13 27.56 6.63
N THR A 298 -6.46 28.50 7.30
CA THR A 298 -7.01 29.85 7.49
C THR A 298 -7.19 30.56 6.14
N THR A 299 -6.29 30.30 5.20
CA THR A 299 -6.36 30.85 3.83
C THR A 299 -7.47 30.19 3.02
N LEU A 300 -7.60 28.87 3.07
CA LEU A 300 -8.68 28.12 2.42
C LEU A 300 -10.05 28.53 2.94
N LYS A 301 -10.20 28.67 4.26
CA LYS A 301 -11.44 29.14 4.89
C LYS A 301 -11.83 30.54 4.45
N ARG A 302 -10.86 31.44 4.24
CA ARG A 302 -11.11 32.79 3.68
C ARG A 302 -11.58 32.76 2.23
N VAL A 303 -11.22 31.74 1.47
CA VAL A 303 -11.67 31.50 0.09
C VAL A 303 -13.03 30.77 0.05
N GLY A 304 -13.59 30.40 1.22
CA GLY A 304 -14.87 29.71 1.33
C GLY A 304 -14.77 28.18 1.23
N ILE A 305 -13.56 27.62 1.30
CA ILE A 305 -13.32 26.17 1.31
C ILE A 305 -13.28 25.73 2.77
N ASP A 306 -14.38 25.16 3.26
CA ASP A 306 -14.45 24.59 4.61
C ASP A 306 -14.12 23.10 4.59
N LEU A 307 -13.00 22.72 5.21
CA LEU A 307 -12.58 21.32 5.27
C LEU A 307 -13.35 20.50 6.30
N HIS A 308 -14.19 21.12 7.14
CA HIS A 308 -15.11 20.37 8.00
C HIS A 308 -16.33 19.83 7.24
N ASP A 309 -16.62 20.37 6.05
CA ASP A 309 -17.65 19.81 5.18
C ASP A 309 -17.11 18.56 4.45
N PRO A 310 -17.74 17.38 4.63
CA PRO A 310 -17.28 16.13 4.02
C PRO A 310 -17.19 16.19 2.49
N THR A 311 -18.05 16.97 1.83
CA THR A 311 -18.01 17.08 0.36
C THR A 311 -16.79 17.86 -0.12
N THR A 312 -16.51 18.98 0.53
CA THR A 312 -15.33 19.80 0.26
C THR A 312 -14.04 19.05 0.61
N LEU A 313 -14.00 18.37 1.77
CA LEU A 313 -12.88 17.54 2.18
C LEU A 313 -12.60 16.42 1.17
N SER A 314 -13.66 15.77 0.65
CA SER A 314 -13.52 14.72 -0.36
C SER A 314 -12.93 15.27 -1.66
N GLY A 315 -13.41 16.43 -2.14
CA GLY A 315 -12.89 17.07 -3.34
C GLY A 315 -11.41 17.47 -3.20
N VAL A 316 -11.05 18.08 -2.07
CA VAL A 316 -9.66 18.46 -1.75
C VAL A 316 -8.78 17.21 -1.62
N SER A 317 -9.25 16.17 -0.93
CA SER A 317 -8.56 14.88 -0.81
C SER A 317 -8.26 14.28 -2.18
N VAL A 318 -9.22 14.26 -3.10
CA VAL A 318 -9.02 13.73 -4.46
C VAL A 318 -7.93 14.49 -5.19
N VAL A 319 -7.94 15.82 -5.15
CA VAL A 319 -6.94 16.65 -5.83
C VAL A 319 -5.55 16.45 -5.21
N LEU A 320 -5.45 16.52 -3.88
CA LEU A 320 -4.19 16.35 -3.17
C LEU A 320 -3.62 14.94 -3.36
N SER A 321 -4.41 13.88 -3.21
CA SER A 321 -3.92 12.50 -3.39
C SER A 321 -3.32 12.26 -4.79
N ASN A 322 -3.83 12.93 -5.83
CA ASN A 322 -3.30 12.81 -7.19
C ASN A 322 -2.05 13.68 -7.45
N LEU A 323 -1.99 14.88 -6.86
CA LEU A 323 -0.86 15.80 -7.06
C LEU A 323 0.35 15.45 -6.19
N VAL A 324 0.07 15.03 -4.96
CA VAL A 324 1.02 15.06 -3.85
C VAL A 324 1.46 13.61 -3.56
N SER A 325 0.54 12.64 -3.53
CA SER A 325 0.67 11.24 -3.07
C SER A 325 -0.18 11.01 -1.82
N ASN A 326 -0.61 9.77 -1.60
CA ASN A 326 -1.63 9.44 -0.59
C ASN A 326 -1.17 9.70 0.84
N VAL A 327 0.07 9.34 1.19
CA VAL A 327 0.56 9.45 2.57
C VAL A 327 0.65 10.91 3.04
N PRO A 328 1.28 11.82 2.29
CA PRO A 328 1.44 13.18 2.78
C PRO A 328 0.16 13.98 2.71
N ALA A 329 -0.70 13.70 1.72
CA ALA A 329 -2.04 14.26 1.67
C ALA A 329 -2.83 13.91 2.95
N VAL A 330 -2.78 12.65 3.37
CA VAL A 330 -3.45 12.20 4.60
C VAL A 330 -2.90 12.88 5.84
N MET A 331 -1.57 12.98 5.99
CA MET A 331 -1.01 13.64 7.17
C MET A 331 -1.36 15.13 7.23
N LEU A 332 -1.26 15.85 6.10
CA LEU A 332 -1.64 17.26 6.02
C LEU A 332 -3.11 17.50 6.37
N LEU A 333 -4.00 16.58 5.97
CA LEU A 333 -5.42 16.66 6.25
C LEU A 333 -5.75 16.21 7.68
N LEU A 334 -5.08 15.19 8.23
CA LEU A 334 -5.29 14.75 9.61
C LEU A 334 -4.92 15.86 10.60
N GLY A 335 -3.75 16.49 10.44
CA GLY A 335 -3.34 17.62 11.28
C GLY A 335 -4.24 18.87 11.15
N SER A 336 -5.20 18.87 10.23
CA SER A 336 -6.19 19.94 10.07
C SER A 336 -7.57 19.66 10.68
N LEU A 337 -7.82 18.41 11.08
CA LEU A 337 -9.12 17.95 11.55
C LEU A 337 -9.20 17.77 13.07
N ASP A 338 -8.08 17.93 13.78
CA ASP A 338 -7.99 18.07 15.25
C ASP A 338 -8.28 19.51 15.70
#